data_AF-A0A9E3M4A1-F1
#
_entry.id   AF-A0A9E3M4A1-F1
#
_cell.length_a   1.000
_cell.length_b   1.000
_cell.length_c   1.000
_cell.angle_alpha   90.00
_cell.angle_beta   90.00
_cell.angle_gamma   90.00
#
_symmetry.space_group_name_H-M   'P 1'
#
loop_
_entity.id
_entity.type
_entity.pdbx_description
1 polymer ?
#
loop_
_entity_poly.entity_id
_entity_poly.type
_entity_poly.pdbx_seq_one_letter_code
_entity_poly.pdbx_strand_id
1 'polypeptide(L)' 'MAFGGDYLFPEGTYVHAKMARRVVAETLTEKVMQGYMTEAEALEVASLILRQNAVELFGLEEYLKN' A
#
# COMPACT_ATOMS: atom_id res chain seq x y z
N MET A 1 4.63 -4.79 2.75
CA MET A 1 4.01 -4.58 1.43
C MET A 1 2.59 -5.13 1.46
N ALA A 2 1.62 -4.40 0.90
CA ALA A 2 0.20 -4.77 0.92
C ALA A 2 -0.34 -5.30 -0.42
N PHE A 3 0.48 -5.31 -1.49
CA PHE A 3 0.08 -5.71 -2.84
C PHE A 3 1.24 -6.36 -3.60
N GLY A 4 0.93 -7.28 -4.53
CA GLY A 4 1.86 -7.96 -5.44
C GLY A 4 1.17 -8.41 -6.74
N GLY A 5 1.94 -8.59 -7.80
CA GLY A 5 1.46 -8.72 -9.19
C GLY A 5 1.42 -10.15 -9.75
N ASP A 6 1.02 -11.14 -8.96
CA ASP A 6 0.88 -12.54 -9.42
C ASP A 6 -0.41 -12.73 -10.25
N TYR A 7 -0.40 -12.17 -11.46
CA TYR A 7 -1.54 -12.17 -12.38
C TYR A 7 -1.12 -12.59 -13.77
N LEU A 8 -1.92 -13.47 -14.37
CA LEU A 8 -1.74 -13.91 -15.76
C LEU A 8 -2.06 -12.79 -16.76
N PHE A 9 -2.91 -11.83 -16.37
CA PHE A 9 -3.37 -10.72 -17.21
C PHE A 9 -3.17 -9.37 -16.51
N PRO A 10 -2.81 -8.30 -17.25
CA PRO A 10 -2.54 -6.97 -16.67
C PRO A 10 -3.74 -6.34 -15.96
N GLU A 11 -4.96 -6.68 -16.35
CA GLU A 11 -6.19 -6.24 -15.70
C GLU A 11 -6.26 -6.71 -14.24
N GLY A 12 -5.74 -7.91 -13.95
CA GLY A 12 -5.67 -8.46 -12.59
C GLY A 12 -4.82 -7.60 -11.67
N THR A 13 -3.66 -7.15 -12.16
CA THR A 13 -2.77 -6.22 -11.45
C THR A 13 -3.49 -4.93 -11.10
N TYR A 14 -4.23 -4.34 -12.05
CA TYR A 14 -4.97 -3.10 -11.82
C TYR A 14 -6.08 -3.27 -10.77
N VAL A 15 -6.90 -4.32 -10.92
CA VAL A 15 -8.04 -4.58 -10.03
C VAL A 15 -7.53 -4.84 -8.61
N HIS A 16 -6.54 -5.69 -8.44
CA HIS A 16 -6.03 -6.00 -7.11
C HIS A 16 -5.31 -4.80 -6.47
N ALA A 17 -4.60 -3.98 -7.23
CA ALA A 17 -4.04 -2.73 -6.70
C ALA A 17 -5.12 -1.79 -6.16
N LYS A 18 -6.29 -1.70 -6.83
CA LYS A 18 -7.45 -0.94 -6.31
C LYS A 18 -8.03 -1.56 -5.05
N MET A 19 -8.22 -2.88 -5.03
CA MET A 19 -8.74 -3.60 -3.87
C MET A 19 -7.83 -3.44 -2.66
N ALA A 20 -6.52 -3.61 -2.82
CA ALA A 20 -5.53 -3.46 -1.76
C ALA A 20 -5.58 -2.06 -1.15
N ARG A 21 -5.64 -0.99 -1.95
CA ARG A 21 -5.78 0.38 -1.42
C ARG A 21 -7.04 0.59 -0.60
N ARG A 22 -8.17 0.03 -1.07
CA ARG A 22 -9.45 0.13 -0.36
C ARG A 22 -9.42 -0.60 0.99
N VAL A 23 -8.99 -1.86 0.98
CA VAL A 23 -8.95 -2.69 2.20
C VAL A 23 -7.96 -2.11 3.22
N VAL A 24 -6.79 -1.64 2.77
CA VAL A 24 -5.82 -0.94 3.62
C VAL A 24 -6.44 0.32 4.24
N ALA A 25 -7.11 1.15 3.45
CA ALA A 25 -7.75 2.36 3.96
C ALA A 25 -8.82 2.03 5.02
N GLU A 26 -9.73 1.12 4.72
CA GLU A 26 -10.79 0.68 5.65
C GLU A 26 -10.18 0.15 6.97
N THR A 27 -9.15 -0.71 6.87
CA THR A 27 -8.48 -1.29 8.04
C THR A 27 -7.80 -0.22 8.89
N LEU A 28 -7.05 0.70 8.26
CA LEU A 28 -6.35 1.76 8.99
C LEU A 28 -7.33 2.74 9.63
N THR A 29 -8.43 3.07 8.95
CA THR A 29 -9.51 3.88 9.53
C THR A 29 -10.09 3.22 10.79
N GLU A 30 -10.35 1.91 10.76
CA GLU A 30 -10.82 1.19 11.96
C GLU A 30 -9.80 1.26 13.10
N LYS A 31 -8.50 1.14 12.81
CA LYS A 31 -7.45 1.25 13.84
C LYS A 31 -7.38 2.64 14.46
N VAL A 32 -7.58 3.69 13.65
CA VAL A 32 -7.66 5.07 14.16
C VAL A 32 -8.90 5.26 15.03
N MET A 33 -10.07 4.81 14.57
CA MET A 33 -11.33 4.93 15.32
C MET A 33 -11.29 4.20 16.67
N GLN A 34 -10.59 3.07 16.73
CA GLN A 34 -10.40 2.28 17.95
C GLN A 34 -9.31 2.84 18.88
N GLY A 35 -8.62 3.91 18.49
CA GLY A 35 -7.56 4.54 19.28
C GLY A 35 -6.25 3.75 19.32
N TYR A 36 -6.03 2.81 18.39
CA TYR A 36 -4.77 2.06 18.31
C TYR A 36 -3.63 2.88 17.70
N MET A 37 -3.95 3.89 16.90
CA MET A 37 -3.00 4.81 16.29
C MET A 37 -3.68 6.12 15.91
N THR A 38 -2.87 7.16 15.69
CA THR A 38 -3.28 8.45 15.16
C THR A 38 -3.48 8.40 13.64
N GLU A 39 -4.18 9.38 13.08
CA GLU A 39 -4.32 9.53 11.63
C GLU A 39 -2.96 9.70 10.94
N ALA A 40 -2.01 10.42 11.57
CA ALA A 40 -0.67 10.62 11.03
C ALA A 40 0.10 9.29 10.92
N GLU A 41 0.07 8.46 11.96
CA GLU A 41 0.67 7.12 11.94
C GLU A 41 0.02 6.22 10.90
N ALA A 42 -1.31 6.30 10.73
CA ALA A 42 -2.01 5.55 9.69
C ALA A 42 -1.54 5.94 8.27
N LEU A 43 -1.38 7.24 8.01
CA LEU A 43 -0.86 7.73 6.73
C LEU A 43 0.58 7.27 6.47
N GLU A 44 1.43 7.28 7.50
CA GLU A 44 2.80 6.77 7.41
C GLU A 44 2.81 5.27 7.08
N VAL A 45 2.04 4.47 7.82
CA VAL A 45 1.90 3.02 7.56
C VAL A 45 1.40 2.77 6.14
N ALA A 46 0.38 3.51 5.68
CA ALA A 46 -0.13 3.39 4.33
C ALA A 46 0.96 3.66 3.27
N SER A 47 1.73 4.75 3.44
CA SER A 47 2.85 5.10 2.55
C SER A 47 3.91 3.99 2.49
N LEU A 48 4.27 3.44 3.65
CA LEU A 48 5.24 2.36 3.77
C LEU A 48 4.77 1.09 3.04
N ILE A 49 3.58 0.59 3.36
CA ILE A 49 3.13 -0.72 2.87
C ILE A 49 2.63 -0.70 1.42
N LEU A 50 2.16 0.45 0.93
CA LEU A 50 1.66 0.59 -0.45
C LEU A 50 2.74 1.04 -1.43
N ARG A 51 3.87 1.59 -0.95
CA ARG A 51 4.93 2.10 -1.83
C ARG A 51 6.32 1.90 -1.26
N GLN A 52 6.67 2.59 -0.18
CA GLN A 52 8.08 2.79 0.19
C GLN A 52 8.83 1.48 0.44
N ASN A 53 8.20 0.51 1.13
CA ASN A 53 8.83 -0.77 1.39
C ASN A 53 9.12 -1.56 0.11
N ALA A 54 8.27 -1.43 -0.92
CA ALA A 54 8.51 -2.10 -2.20
C ALA A 54 9.66 -1.44 -2.96
N VAL A 55 9.74 -0.10 -2.89
CA VAL A 55 10.83 0.67 -3.50
C VAL A 55 12.17 0.25 -2.89
N GLU A 56 12.29 0.28 -1.56
CA GLU A 56 13.51 -0.07 -0.85
C GLU A 56 13.89 -1.55 -1.02
N LEU A 57 12.92 -2.47 -0.87
CA LEU A 57 13.20 -3.92 -0.90
C LEU A 57 13.66 -4.39 -2.28
N PHE A 58 13.14 -3.79 -3.35
CA PHE A 58 13.45 -4.19 -4.73
C PHE A 58 14.41 -3.22 -5.44
N GLY A 59 14.93 -2.19 -4.76
CA GLY A 59 15.86 -1.22 -5.34
C GLY A 59 15.26 -0.42 -6.50
N LEU A 60 13.97 -0.04 -6.41
CA LEU A 60 13.25 0.56 -7.54
C LEU A 60 13.52 2.05 -7.75
N GLU A 61 14.34 2.67 -6.90
CA GLU A 61 14.63 4.11 -6.93
C GLU A 61 15.14 4.57 -8.28
N GLU A 62 15.94 3.76 -8.97
CA GLU A 62 16.51 4.10 -10.28
C GLU A 62 15.44 4.21 -11.40
N TYR A 63 14.30 3.51 -11.25
CA TYR A 63 13.20 3.51 -12.20
C TYR A 63 12.16 4.59 -11.89
N LEU A 64 12.15 5.11 -10.67
CA LEU A 64 11.24 6.14 -10.19
C LEU A 64 11.86 7.52 -10.42
N LYS A 65 11.97 7.94 -11.68
CA LYS A 65 12.35 9.32 -12.01
C LYS A 65 11.21 10.27 -11.67
N ASN A 66 11.52 11.33 -10.94
CA ASN A 66 10.63 12.49 -10.74
C ASN A 66 10.36 13.21 -12.07
#